data_AF-A0A8T6A2H2-F1
#
_entry.id   AF-A0A8T6A2H2-F1
#
_cell.length_a   1.000
_cell.length_b   1.000
_cell.length_c   1.000
_cell.angle_alpha   90.00
_cell.angle_beta   90.00
_cell.angle_gamma   90.00
#
_symmetry.space_group_name_H-M   'P 1'
#
loop_
_entity.id
_entity.type
_entity.pdbx_description
1 polymer ?
#
loop_
_entity_poly.entity_id
_entity_poly.type
_entity_poly.pdbx_seq_one_letter_code
_entity_poly.pdbx_strand_id
1 'polypeptide(L)'
;PANLSSPSVVQDGLVTYICDQKFSEVLDGNWLINIDGTYSIRKITRLPKGMIKITTAENSFECAFSDIEVVACIRSTIVSN
;
A
#
# COMPACT_ATOMS: atom_id res chain seq x y z
N PRO A 1 -8.33 -14.12 -2.68
CA PRO A 1 -9.17 -13.04 -3.29
C PRO A 1 -9.60 -13.44 -4.71
N ALA A 2 -10.89 -13.32 -5.04
CA ALA A 2 -11.35 -13.55 -6.42
C ALA A 2 -11.03 -12.33 -7.30
N ASN A 3 -10.70 -12.56 -8.57
CA ASN A 3 -10.50 -11.52 -9.61
C ASN A 3 -9.25 -10.62 -9.45
N LEU A 4 -8.11 -11.20 -9.06
CA LEU A 4 -6.81 -10.51 -9.15
C LEU A 4 -6.33 -10.47 -10.59
N SER A 5 -5.83 -9.31 -11.03
CA SER A 5 -5.38 -9.14 -12.42
C SER A 5 -3.88 -9.38 -12.59
N SER A 6 -3.05 -8.96 -11.64
CA SER A 6 -1.62 -9.22 -11.60
C SER A 6 -1.19 -9.53 -10.16
N PRO A 7 -1.51 -10.74 -9.65
CA PRO A 7 -1.31 -11.08 -8.26
C PRO A 7 0.18 -11.18 -7.91
N SER A 8 0.54 -10.70 -6.72
CA SER A 8 1.84 -10.94 -6.09
C SER A 8 1.69 -11.24 -4.60
N VAL A 9 2.74 -11.81 -4.02
CA VAL A 9 2.83 -12.10 -2.59
C VAL A 9 4.01 -11.32 -2.01
N VAL A 10 3.77 -10.64 -0.88
CA VAL A 10 4.80 -9.98 -0.09
C VAL A 10 4.78 -10.57 1.30
N GLN A 11 5.94 -11.02 1.78
CA GLN A 11 6.08 -11.53 3.14
C GLN A 11 6.88 -10.53 3.97
N ASP A 12 6.33 -10.14 5.11
CA ASP A 12 6.96 -9.26 6.11
C ASP A 12 6.82 -9.89 7.50
N GLY A 13 7.91 -10.52 7.97
CA GLY A 13 7.90 -11.31 9.19
C GLY A 13 6.87 -12.44 9.15
N LEU A 14 5.93 -12.41 10.10
CA LEU A 14 4.82 -13.37 10.22
C LEU A 14 3.61 -13.00 9.37
N VAL A 15 3.66 -11.88 8.66
CA VAL A 15 2.54 -11.39 7.87
C VAL A 15 2.79 -11.65 6.39
N THR A 16 1.84 -12.33 5.76
CA THR A 16 1.81 -12.54 4.31
C THR A 16 0.71 -11.68 3.71
N TYR A 17 1.07 -10.87 2.72
CA TYR A 17 0.16 -10.02 1.99
C TYR A 17 -0.06 -10.57 0.59
N ILE A 18 -1.32 -10.68 0.21
CA ILE A 18 -1.73 -10.94 -1.18
C ILE A 18 -2.07 -9.60 -1.81
N CYS A 19 -1.35 -9.25 -2.87
CA CYS A 19 -1.41 -7.95 -3.50
C CYS A 19 -1.87 -8.07 -4.96
N ASP A 20 -2.41 -6.99 -5.51
CA ASP A 20 -2.63 -6.84 -6.96
C ASP A 20 -1.78 -5.67 -7.48
N GLN A 21 -0.84 -5.97 -8.37
CA GLN A 21 0.02 -4.96 -9.01
C GLN A 21 -0.71 -4.21 -10.12
N LYS A 22 -1.86 -4.72 -10.60
CA LYS A 22 -2.67 -4.04 -11.60
C LYS A 22 -3.88 -3.39 -10.93
N PHE A 23 -3.91 -2.07 -10.98
CA PHE A 23 -4.98 -1.24 -10.43
C PHE A 23 -5.20 -0.03 -11.35
N SER A 24 -6.44 0.47 -11.42
CA SER A 24 -6.80 1.63 -12.24
C SER A 24 -6.63 2.95 -11.51
N GLU A 25 -6.76 2.93 -10.18
CA GLU A 25 -6.70 4.11 -9.33
C GLU A 25 -6.19 3.75 -7.93
N VAL A 26 -5.65 4.75 -7.24
CA VAL A 26 -5.28 4.66 -5.84
C VAL A 26 -6.37 5.31 -5.00
N LEU A 27 -6.97 4.52 -4.12
CA LEU A 27 -8.01 4.91 -3.18
C LEU A 27 -7.52 4.74 -1.74
N ASP A 28 -8.32 5.21 -0.79
CA ASP A 28 -8.07 4.96 0.63
C ASP A 28 -7.94 3.47 0.93
N GLY A 29 -6.88 3.07 1.64
CA GLY A 29 -6.62 1.67 1.93
C GLY A 29 -5.16 1.36 2.19
N ASN A 30 -4.84 0.07 2.31
CA ASN A 30 -3.47 -0.41 2.45
C ASN A 30 -2.85 -0.66 1.09
N TRP A 31 -1.63 -0.14 0.92
CA TRP A 31 -0.87 -0.23 -0.32
C TRP A 31 0.58 -0.61 -0.01
N LEU A 32 1.16 -1.40 -0.90
CA LEU A 32 2.61 -1.49 -0.99
C LEU A 32 3.09 -0.22 -1.71
N ILE A 33 3.91 0.57 -1.02
CA ILE A 33 4.47 1.80 -1.55
C ILE A 33 6.00 1.76 -1.46
N ASN A 34 6.63 2.59 -2.28
CA ASN A 34 8.06 2.85 -2.26
C ASN A 34 8.28 4.35 -1.99
N ILE A 35 9.09 4.63 -0.97
CA ILE A 35 9.54 5.98 -0.61
C ILE A 35 11.08 5.94 -0.65
N ASP A 36 11.67 6.65 -1.61
CA ASP A 36 13.13 6.76 -1.78
C ASP A 36 13.89 5.42 -1.78
N GLY A 37 13.31 4.40 -2.43
CA GLY A 37 13.88 3.05 -2.51
C GLY A 37 13.50 2.12 -1.34
N THR A 38 12.75 2.63 -0.35
CA THR A 38 12.26 1.85 0.78
C THR A 38 10.82 1.39 0.56
N TYR A 39 10.64 0.09 0.37
CA TYR A 39 9.32 -0.54 0.21
C TYR A 39 8.69 -0.82 1.57
N SER A 40 7.43 -0.43 1.74
CA SER A 40 6.66 -0.77 2.96
C SER A 40 5.16 -0.78 2.68
N ILE A 41 4.41 -1.48 3.53
CA ILE A 41 2.95 -1.48 3.46
C ILE A 41 2.41 -0.41 4.39
N ARG A 42 1.68 0.56 3.81
CA ARG A 42 1.14 1.70 4.53
C ARG A 42 -0.32 1.93 4.18
N LYS A 43 -1.04 2.55 5.10
CA LYS A 43 -2.38 3.06 4.81
C LYS A 43 -2.26 4.44 4.16
N ILE A 44 -2.83 4.58 2.98
CA ILE A 44 -3.00 5.84 2.25
C ILE A 44 -4.41 6.35 2.54
N THR A 45 -4.53 7.65 2.85
CA THR A 45 -5.78 8.41 2.84
C THR A 45 -5.63 9.60 1.90
N ARG A 46 -6.53 9.74 0.93
CA ARG A 46 -6.49 10.85 -0.03
C ARG A 46 -6.93 12.15 0.62
N LEU A 47 -6.22 13.22 0.31
CA LEU A 47 -6.54 14.58 0.70
C LEU A 47 -6.77 15.43 -0.55
N PRO A 48 -7.45 16.59 -0.43
CA PRO A 48 -7.58 17.53 -1.53
C PRO A 48 -6.21 18.01 -2.07
N LYS A 49 -6.22 18.56 -3.29
CA LYS A 49 -5.04 19.16 -3.95
C LYS A 49 -3.89 18.19 -4.24
N GLY A 50 -4.19 16.90 -4.44
CA GLY A 50 -3.18 15.90 -4.79
C GLY A 50 -2.30 15.46 -3.61
N MET A 51 -2.70 15.80 -2.39
CA MET A 51 -2.02 15.40 -1.16
C MET A 51 -2.53 14.04 -0.69
N ILE A 52 -1.70 13.33 0.05
CA ILE A 52 -2.07 12.10 0.73
C ILE A 52 -1.53 12.10 2.15
N LYS A 53 -2.24 11.43 3.04
CA LYS A 53 -1.76 11.07 4.36
C LYS A 53 -1.29 9.62 4.34
N ILE A 54 -0.05 9.41 4.75
CA ILE A 54 0.56 8.10 4.96
C ILE A 54 0.53 7.79 6.46
N THR A 55 -0.08 6.67 6.83
CA THR A 55 -0.16 6.23 8.23
C THR A 55 0.82 5.08 8.48
N THR A 56 1.60 5.21 9.54
CA THR A 56 2.54 4.19 10.06
C THR A 56 1.94 3.54 11.31
N ALA A 57 2.66 2.60 11.93
CA ALA A 57 2.21 1.97 13.18
C ALA A 57 2.10 2.97 14.33
N GLU A 58 2.96 3.99 14.36
CA GLU A 58 3.11 4.91 15.50
C GLU A 58 2.70 6.35 15.16
N ASN A 59 2.74 6.73 13.88
CA ASN A 59 2.66 8.11 13.42
C ASN A 59 1.95 8.23 12.07
N SER A 60 1.91 9.44 11.53
CA SER A 60 1.50 9.70 10.17
C SER A 60 2.15 10.97 9.64
N PHE A 61 2.30 11.07 8.33
CA PHE A 61 2.75 12.28 7.67
C PHE A 61 1.90 12.55 6.41
N GLU A 62 1.95 13.78 5.93
CA GLU A 62 1.30 14.20 4.68
C GLU A 62 2.37 14.55 3.66
N CYS A 63 2.18 14.11 2.42
CA CYS A 63 3.05 14.43 1.29
C CYS A 63 2.22 14.56 0.01
N ALA A 64 2.83 15.05 -1.06
CA ALA A 64 2.18 14.99 -2.36
C ALA A 64 2.11 13.53 -2.82
N PHE A 65 1.09 13.19 -3.59
CA PHE A 65 0.99 11.85 -4.18
C PHE A 65 2.20 11.54 -5.09
N SER A 66 2.79 12.56 -5.71
CA SER A 66 3.99 12.45 -6.54
C SER A 66 5.27 12.14 -5.76
N ASP A 67 5.27 12.26 -4.44
CA ASP A 67 6.45 12.03 -3.60
C ASP A 67 6.65 10.54 -3.29
N ILE A 68 5.72 9.68 -3.74
CA ILE A 68 5.79 8.24 -3.52
C ILE A 68 5.52 7.48 -4.82
N GLU A 69 5.97 6.23 -4.87
CA GLU A 69 5.55 5.26 -5.86
C GLU A 69 4.56 4.27 -5.23
N VAL A 70 3.42 4.05 -5.88
CA VAL A 70 2.44 3.03 -5.47
C VAL A 70 2.65 1.78 -6.31
N VAL A 71 2.93 0.65 -5.66
CA VAL A 71 3.40 -0.57 -6.32
C VAL A 71 2.28 -1.60 -6.47
N ALA A 72 1.47 -1.78 -5.42
CA ALA A 72 0.38 -2.75 -5.43
C ALA A 72 -0.69 -2.43 -4.39
N CYS A 73 -1.94 -2.79 -4.68
CA CYS A 73 -3.04 -2.74 -3.71
C CYS A 73 -3.02 -3.99 -2.85
N ILE A 74 -3.17 -3.84 -1.52
CA ILE A 74 -3.29 -5.00 -0.63
C ILE A 74 -4.72 -5.54 -0.69
N ARG A 75 -4.86 -6.83 -0.99
CA ARG A 75 -6.15 -7.52 -1.16
C ARG A 75 -6.47 -8.49 -0.04
N SER A 76 -5.45 -9.01 0.64
CA SER A 76 -5.61 -9.84 1.82
C SER A 76 -4.34 -9.81 2.66
N THR A 77 -4.51 -10.00 3.97
CA THR A 77 -3.44 -10.11 4.94
C THR A 77 -3.67 -11.38 5.74
N ILE A 78 -2.63 -12.21 5.83
CA ILE A 78 -2.61 -13.47 6.57
C ILE A 78 -1.53 -13.32 7.63
N VAL A 79 -1.87 -13.59 8.89
CA VAL A 79 -0.90 -13.59 9.99
C VAL A 79 -0.66 -15.04 10.38
N SER A 80 0.58 -15.48 10.30
CA SER A 80 1.01 -16.79 10.76
C SER A 80 1.17 -16.79 12.28
N ASN A 81 0.63 -17.81 12.93
CA ASN A 81 0.79 -18.08 14.36
C ASN A 81 2.01 -18.96 14.63
#